data_AF-A0A164J0D3-F1
#
_entry.id   AF-A0A164J0D3-F1
#
_cell.length_a   1.000
_cell.length_b   1.000
_cell.length_c   1.000
_cell.angle_alpha   90.00
_cell.angle_beta   90.00
_cell.angle_gamma   90.00
#
_symmetry.space_group_name_H-M   'P 1'
#
loop_
_entity.id
_entity.type
_entity.pdbx_description
1 polymer ?
#
loop_
_entity_poly.entity_id
_entity_poly.type
_entity_poly.pdbx_seq_one_letter_code
_entity_poly.pdbx_strand_id
1 'polypeptide(L)'
;TLECEVDAHPTPKLSFSRDTSAMDKITNSSKYEVRILRENREPDANYIMQLMVRNMNVSDSGVYYCNAQNNFGTFAQVMKLQARQKAVPSVMNVAKCCEEQNVTSTCMDACTLFLDIESVIDRNASKIFTNSCDAQLVRPRALTR
;
A
#
# COMPACT_ATOMS: atom_id res chain seq x y z
N THR A 1 3.31 -2.04 -1.60
CA THR A 1 3.22 -1.35 -2.90
C THR A 1 2.01 -0.44 -2.86
N LEU A 2 2.12 0.77 -3.39
CA LEU A 2 1.00 1.70 -3.55
C LEU A 2 0.51 1.62 -5.01
N GLU A 3 -0.79 1.56 -5.22
CA GLU A 3 -1.40 1.47 -6.54
C GLU A 3 -2.50 2.52 -6.71
N CYS A 4 -2.48 3.18 -7.86
CA CYS A 4 -3.37 4.28 -8.21
C CYS A 4 -3.84 4.09 -9.65
N GLU A 5 -5.14 3.84 -9.83
CA GLU A 5 -5.79 3.89 -11.14
C GLU A 5 -6.05 5.34 -11.50
N VAL A 6 -5.84 5.76 -12.74
CA VAL A 6 -6.07 7.13 -13.20
C VAL A 6 -6.84 7.08 -14.50
N ASP A 7 -8.02 7.70 -14.51
CA ASP A 7 -8.78 7.99 -15.72
C ASP A 7 -8.51 9.44 -16.13
N ALA A 8 -7.91 9.67 -17.30
CA ALA A 8 -7.50 11.01 -17.71
C ALA A 8 -7.34 11.21 -19.23
N HIS A 9 -7.92 12.30 -19.71
CA HIS A 9 -7.94 12.71 -21.11
C HIS A 9 -7.62 14.18 -21.33
N PRO A 10 -6.72 14.52 -22.27
CA PRO A 10 -5.76 13.69 -23.01
C PRO A 10 -4.70 13.04 -22.09
N THR A 11 -3.79 12.26 -22.67
CA THR A 11 -2.72 11.55 -21.94
C THR A 11 -2.09 12.43 -20.85
N PRO A 12 -2.20 12.04 -19.56
CA PRO A 12 -1.65 12.80 -18.46
C PRO A 12 -0.14 12.52 -18.28
N LYS A 13 0.54 13.45 -17.60
CA LYS A 13 1.80 13.22 -16.90
C LYS A 13 1.48 12.64 -15.53
N LEU A 14 2.01 11.46 -15.24
CA LEU A 14 1.80 10.74 -13.98
C LEU A 14 3.08 10.77 -13.13
N SER A 15 2.94 10.94 -11.82
CA SER A 15 4.08 10.86 -10.89
C SER A 15 3.64 10.62 -9.46
N PHE A 16 4.52 9.98 -8.67
CA PHE A 16 4.38 9.97 -7.22
C PHE A 16 5.24 11.07 -6.59
N SER A 17 4.79 11.63 -5.45
CA SER A 17 5.58 12.53 -4.62
C SER A 17 5.32 12.27 -3.13
N ARG A 18 6.22 12.72 -2.25
CA ARG A 18 5.96 12.81 -0.80
C ARG A 18 5.47 14.19 -0.36
N ASP A 19 5.48 15.15 -1.28
CA ASP A 19 4.98 16.52 -1.05
C ASP A 19 3.78 16.85 -1.94
N THR A 20 2.96 17.76 -1.44
CA THR A 20 1.76 18.33 -2.06
C THR A 20 2.05 19.11 -3.35
N SER A 21 3.23 19.72 -3.50
CA SER A 21 3.57 20.53 -4.68
C SER A 21 3.92 19.70 -5.93
N ALA A 22 4.14 18.38 -5.76
CA ALA A 22 4.63 17.48 -6.80
C ALA A 22 5.94 17.92 -7.48
N MET A 23 6.71 18.83 -6.87
CA MET A 23 8.02 19.25 -7.39
C MET A 23 9.06 18.15 -7.24
N ASP A 24 9.16 17.55 -6.05
CA ASP A 24 10.03 16.42 -5.78
C ASP A 24 9.35 15.09 -6.12
N LYS A 25 9.45 14.74 -7.40
CA LYS A 25 8.90 13.49 -7.94
C LYS A 25 9.77 12.31 -7.54
N ILE A 26 9.12 11.24 -7.10
CA ILE A 26 9.76 9.96 -6.85
C ILE A 26 10.11 9.32 -8.19
N THR A 27 11.38 8.98 -8.36
CA THR A 27 11.92 8.33 -9.56
C THR A 27 12.50 6.95 -9.23
N ASN A 28 12.75 6.15 -10.26
CA ASN A 28 13.34 4.83 -10.12
C ASN A 28 14.74 4.90 -9.50
N SER A 29 14.98 4.10 -8.46
CA SER A 29 16.21 4.04 -7.69
C SER A 29 16.37 2.67 -7.00
N SER A 30 17.41 2.51 -6.17
CA SER A 30 17.54 1.33 -5.31
C SER A 30 16.42 1.24 -4.27
N LYS A 31 15.80 2.37 -3.90
CA LYS A 31 14.74 2.45 -2.90
C LYS A 31 13.34 2.36 -3.50
N TYR A 32 13.12 2.99 -4.64
CA TYR A 32 11.81 3.11 -5.27
C TYR A 32 11.78 2.50 -6.66
N GLU A 33 10.70 1.80 -6.96
CA GLU A 33 10.38 1.35 -8.31
C GLU A 33 8.99 1.84 -8.69
N VAL A 34 8.92 2.63 -9.77
CA VAL A 34 7.72 3.22 -10.32
C VAL A 34 7.41 2.53 -11.65
N ARG A 35 6.18 2.02 -11.76
CA ARG A 35 5.64 1.43 -13.00
C ARG A 35 4.35 2.13 -13.39
N ILE A 36 4.18 2.36 -14.69
CA ILE A 36 2.94 2.87 -15.27
C ILE A 36 2.48 1.84 -16.29
N LEU A 37 1.33 1.23 -16.04
CA LEU A 37 0.67 0.29 -16.93
C LEU A 37 -0.48 1.02 -17.62
N ARG A 38 -0.67 0.77 -18.92
CA ARG A 38 -1.86 1.20 -19.66
C ARG A 38 -2.71 -0.02 -19.91
N GLU A 39 -3.99 0.07 -19.57
CA GLU A 39 -4.93 -1.04 -19.80
C GLU A 39 -5.40 -1.09 -21.26
N ASN A 40 -5.60 0.07 -21.91
CA ASN A 40 -6.12 0.15 -23.29
C ASN A 40 -5.29 1.05 -24.22
N ARG A 41 -5.41 0.79 -25.54
CA ARG A 41 -4.89 1.64 -26.63
C ARG A 41 -5.92 2.66 -27.15
N GLU A 42 -7.10 2.66 -26.55
CA GLU A 42 -8.25 3.48 -26.93
C GLU A 42 -8.17 4.91 -26.36
N PRO A 43 -8.98 5.85 -26.90
CA PRO A 43 -8.96 7.26 -26.51
C PRO A 43 -9.47 7.50 -25.10
N ASP A 44 -10.02 6.50 -24.39
CA ASP A 44 -10.25 6.47 -22.94
C ASP A 44 -9.10 5.67 -22.27
N ALA A 45 -8.26 6.36 -21.52
CA ALA A 45 -6.91 5.97 -21.16
C ALA A 45 -6.90 5.82 -19.64
N ASN A 46 -7.30 4.62 -19.23
CA ASN A 46 -7.10 4.15 -17.87
C ASN A 46 -5.62 3.77 -17.70
N TYR A 47 -4.99 4.36 -16.69
CA TYR A 47 -3.62 4.07 -16.29
C TYR A 47 -3.61 3.43 -14.92
N ILE A 48 -2.72 2.47 -14.71
CA ILE A 48 -2.43 1.93 -13.38
C ILE A 48 -1.01 2.31 -13.04
N MET A 49 -0.85 3.20 -12.07
CA MET A 49 0.45 3.63 -11.57
C MET A 49 0.78 2.89 -10.26
N GLN A 50 1.94 2.25 -10.22
CA GLN A 50 2.42 1.45 -9.09
C GLN A 50 3.73 2.00 -8.55
N LEU A 51 3.80 2.15 -7.23
CA LEU A 51 5.03 2.47 -6.49
C LEU A 51 5.37 1.33 -5.53
N MET A 52 6.50 0.69 -5.79
CA MET A 52 7.11 -0.28 -4.88
C MET A 52 8.23 0.40 -4.10
N VAL A 53 8.11 0.38 -2.77
CA VAL A 53 9.16 0.82 -1.84
C VAL A 53 9.93 -0.43 -1.40
N ARG A 54 11.20 -0.53 -1.78
CA ARG A 54 12.08 -1.66 -1.44
C ARG A 54 12.62 -1.51 -0.03
N ASN A 55 12.84 -2.63 0.67
CA ASN A 55 13.38 -2.68 2.03
C ASN A 55 12.67 -1.68 2.96
N MET A 56 11.34 -1.79 3.06
CA MET A 56 10.50 -0.84 3.77
C MET A 56 10.83 -0.83 5.27
N ASN A 57 10.98 0.36 5.83
CA ASN A 57 11.21 0.58 7.25
C ASN A 57 10.24 1.65 7.79
N VAL A 58 10.31 1.95 9.09
CA VAL A 58 9.38 2.90 9.73
C VAL A 58 9.44 4.29 9.12
N SER A 59 10.62 4.77 8.69
CA SER A 59 10.78 6.10 8.08
C SER A 59 10.26 6.19 6.64
N ASP A 60 9.89 5.05 6.04
CA ASP A 60 9.15 5.04 4.77
C ASP A 60 7.66 5.25 4.94
N SER A 61 7.16 5.12 6.17
CA SER A 61 5.77 5.41 6.50
C SER A 61 5.50 6.90 6.32
N GLY A 62 4.29 7.22 5.90
CA GLY A 62 3.87 8.58 5.71
C GLY A 62 2.87 8.72 4.59
N VAL A 63 2.71 9.95 4.16
CA VAL A 63 1.79 10.33 3.09
C VAL A 63 2.54 10.36 1.77
N TYR A 64 1.93 9.75 0.76
CA TYR A 64 2.36 9.78 -0.63
C TYR A 64 1.23 10.36 -1.46
N TYR A 65 1.58 11.01 -2.56
CA TYR A 65 0.62 11.62 -3.47
C TYR A 65 0.77 10.96 -4.84
N CYS A 66 -0.34 10.47 -5.38
CA CYS A 66 -0.47 10.08 -6.77
C CYS A 66 -0.92 11.29 -7.57
N ASN A 67 -0.04 11.84 -8.40
CA ASN A 67 -0.30 13.06 -9.16
C ASN A 67 -0.51 12.73 -10.63
N ALA A 68 -1.55 13.34 -11.20
CA ALA A 68 -1.87 13.26 -12.60
C ALA A 68 -2.16 14.67 -13.14
N GLN A 69 -1.52 15.03 -14.25
CA GLN A 69 -1.65 16.34 -14.86
C GLN A 69 -1.80 16.24 -16.37
N ASN A 70 -2.83 16.85 -16.93
CA ASN A 70 -2.96 17.05 -18.37
C ASN A 70 -3.13 18.54 -18.68
N ASN A 71 -3.43 18.88 -19.93
CA ASN A 71 -3.58 20.28 -20.36
C ASN A 71 -4.83 20.96 -19.79
N PHE A 72 -5.75 20.20 -19.18
CA PHE A 72 -7.01 20.70 -18.63
C PHE A 72 -7.02 20.77 -17.10
N GLY A 73 -6.07 20.14 -16.43
CA GLY A 73 -5.99 20.21 -14.99
C GLY A 73 -4.93 19.31 -14.37
N THR A 74 -4.83 19.45 -13.06
CA THR A 74 -3.99 18.62 -12.19
C THR A 74 -4.88 18.05 -11.10
N PHE A 75 -4.65 16.77 -10.77
CA PHE A 75 -5.25 16.12 -9.63
C PHE A 75 -4.15 15.43 -8.80
N ALA A 76 -4.30 15.44 -7.48
CA ALA A 76 -3.48 14.67 -6.56
C ALA A 76 -4.35 13.81 -5.62
N GLN A 77 -4.09 12.50 -5.55
CA GLN A 77 -4.72 11.61 -4.57
C GLN A 77 -3.76 11.32 -3.42
N VAL A 78 -4.25 11.51 -2.20
CA VAL A 78 -3.51 11.23 -0.96
C VAL A 78 -3.57 9.74 -0.65
N MET A 79 -2.40 9.13 -0.42
CA MET A 79 -2.24 7.73 -0.06
C MET A 79 -1.42 7.63 1.22
N LYS A 80 -1.88 6.81 2.18
CA LYS A 80 -1.14 6.56 3.42
C LYS A 80 -0.41 5.24 3.32
N LEU A 81 0.90 5.26 3.51
CA LEU A 81 1.74 4.08 3.65
C LEU A 81 2.16 3.95 5.10
N GLN A 82 1.95 2.78 5.69
CA GLN A 82 2.41 2.49 7.04
C GLN A 82 3.22 1.20 7.01
N ALA A 83 4.50 1.30 7.38
CA ALA A 83 5.31 0.12 7.62
C ALA A 83 4.78 -0.55 8.88
N ARG A 84 4.25 -1.76 8.74
CA ARG A 84 4.06 -2.63 9.88
C ARG A 84 5.43 -3.18 10.22
N GLN A 85 5.99 -2.74 11.35
CA GLN A 85 6.99 -3.59 11.97
C GLN A 85 6.27 -4.90 12.25
N LYS A 86 6.79 -6.01 11.72
CA LYS A 86 6.41 -7.32 12.22
C LYS A 86 6.79 -7.23 13.69
N ALA A 87 5.82 -6.97 14.57
CA ALA A 87 6.05 -7.01 15.99
C ALA A 87 6.57 -8.42 16.19
N VAL A 88 7.86 -8.55 16.47
CA VAL A 88 8.33 -9.78 17.07
C VAL A 88 7.48 -9.82 18.34
N PRO A 89 6.49 -10.72 18.45
CA PRO A 89 5.69 -10.77 19.66
C PRO A 89 6.70 -10.81 20.79
N SER A 90 6.55 -9.95 21.79
CA SER A 90 7.36 -10.05 23.00
C SER A 90 7.23 -11.50 23.40
N VAL A 91 8.29 -12.27 23.20
CA VAL A 91 8.23 -13.71 23.37
C VAL A 91 8.07 -13.90 24.87
N MET A 92 6.82 -13.92 25.36
CA MET A 92 6.54 -14.77 26.49
C MET A 92 6.97 -16.13 26.00
N ASN A 93 8.02 -16.67 26.62
CA ASN A 93 8.47 -18.01 26.34
C ASN A 93 7.32 -18.93 26.77
N VAL A 94 6.36 -19.15 25.88
CA VAL A 94 5.21 -20.03 26.09
C VAL A 94 5.74 -21.42 26.43
N ALA A 95 6.89 -21.80 25.84
CA ALA A 95 7.68 -22.95 26.25
C ALA A 95 7.98 -23.01 27.76
N LYS A 96 8.46 -21.91 28.36
CA LYS A 96 8.75 -21.83 29.80
C LYS A 96 7.50 -21.96 30.66
N CYS A 97 6.39 -21.34 30.24
CA CYS A 97 5.10 -21.50 30.92
C CYS A 97 4.60 -22.96 30.85
N CYS A 98 4.75 -23.63 29.70
CA CYS A 98 4.35 -25.02 29.52
C CYS A 98 5.20 -26.00 30.35
N GLU A 99 6.50 -25.71 30.52
CA GLU A 99 7.35 -26.42 31.48
C GLU A 99 6.85 -26.23 32.92
N GLU A 100 6.54 -24.98 33.32
CA GLU A 100 5.99 -24.66 34.65
C GLU A 100 4.62 -25.30 34.91
N GLN A 101 3.82 -25.54 33.86
CA GLN A 101 2.51 -26.20 33.94
C GLN A 101 2.55 -27.72 33.71
N ASN A 102 3.74 -28.32 33.57
CA ASN A 102 3.91 -29.75 33.30
C ASN A 102 3.11 -30.25 32.08
N VAL A 103 3.13 -29.49 30.99
CA VAL A 103 2.53 -29.92 29.73
C VAL A 103 3.24 -31.17 29.22
N THR A 104 2.49 -32.15 28.72
CA THR A 104 3.07 -33.41 28.21
C THR A 104 3.95 -33.16 26.99
N SER A 105 5.00 -33.97 26.83
CA SER A 105 5.93 -33.85 25.69
C SER A 105 5.23 -33.92 24.32
N THR A 106 4.13 -34.67 24.23
CA THR A 106 3.28 -34.76 23.03
C THR A 106 2.53 -33.48 22.68
N CYS A 107 2.24 -32.62 23.66
CA CYS A 107 1.59 -31.32 23.46
C CYS A 107 2.59 -30.16 23.41
N MET A 108 3.88 -30.44 23.61
CA MET A 108 4.91 -29.43 23.76
C MET A 108 5.19 -28.66 22.45
N ASP A 109 4.94 -29.31 21.30
CA ASP A 109 5.01 -28.68 19.97
C ASP A 109 3.95 -27.59 19.77
N ALA A 110 2.82 -27.65 20.49
CA ALA A 110 1.82 -26.59 20.46
C ALA A 110 2.31 -25.30 21.17
N CYS A 111 3.25 -25.42 22.11
CA CYS A 111 3.81 -24.32 22.88
C CYS A 111 4.98 -23.60 22.17
N THR A 112 5.48 -24.16 21.06
CA THR A 112 6.58 -23.57 20.25
C THR A 112 6.07 -22.94 18.95
N LEU A 113 4.79 -23.11 18.63
CA LEU A 113 4.16 -22.59 17.43
C LEU A 113 3.71 -21.14 17.61
N PHE A 114 4.44 -20.23 16.97
CA PHE A 114 3.94 -18.88 16.68
C PHE A 114 2.95 -18.96 15.51
N LEU A 115 1.65 -19.04 15.80
CA LEU A 115 0.63 -18.77 14.79
C LEU A 115 0.41 -17.26 14.71
N ASP A 116 0.88 -16.64 13.60
CA ASP A 116 0.67 -15.22 13.28
C ASP A 116 -0.83 -14.96 12.95
N ILE A 117 -1.68 -14.85 13.97
CA ILE A 117 -3.14 -14.58 13.85
C ILE A 117 -3.42 -13.23 13.17
N GLU A 118 -2.49 -12.27 13.23
CA GLU A 118 -2.62 -10.96 12.56
C GLU A 118 -2.71 -11.05 11.02
N SER A 119 -2.30 -12.17 10.42
CA SER A 119 -2.42 -12.40 8.97
C SER A 119 -3.87 -12.61 8.48
N VAL A 120 -4.81 -12.83 9.40
CA VAL A 120 -6.22 -13.16 9.09
C VAL A 120 -7.14 -11.94 9.18
N ILE A 121 -6.79 -10.95 10.01
CA ILE A 121 -7.68 -9.81 10.34
C ILE A 121 -7.79 -8.79 9.19
N ASP A 122 -6.76 -8.65 8.35
CA ASP A 122 -6.73 -7.66 7.26
C ASP A 122 -7.69 -7.96 6.10
N ARG A 123 -8.30 -9.16 6.03
CA ARG A 123 -9.20 -9.49 4.92
C ARG A 123 -10.55 -8.76 4.97
N ASN A 124 -10.96 -8.22 6.13
CA ASN A 124 -12.34 -7.76 6.34
C ASN A 124 -12.52 -6.26 6.63
N ALA A 125 -11.47 -5.44 6.70
CA ALA A 125 -11.59 -4.08 7.25
C ALA A 125 -11.60 -2.91 6.25
N SER A 126 -11.40 -3.11 4.94
CA SER A 126 -11.25 -1.98 4.00
C SER A 126 -12.18 -2.05 2.80
N LYS A 127 -13.49 -2.05 3.03
CA LYS A 127 -14.47 -1.74 1.97
C LYS A 127 -15.60 -0.87 2.51
N ILE A 128 -15.35 0.43 2.57
CA ILE A 128 -16.40 1.44 2.52
C ILE A 128 -16.06 2.34 1.33
N PHE A 129 -16.57 1.99 0.15
CA PHE A 129 -16.60 2.89 -1.00
C PHE A 129 -17.89 3.68 -0.93
N THR A 130 -17.80 4.96 -0.59
CA THR A 130 -18.90 5.90 -0.84
C THR A 130 -18.87 6.32 -2.31
N ASN A 131 -19.93 5.97 -3.04
CA ASN A 131 -20.28 6.56 -4.32
C ASN A 131 -20.60 8.05 -4.15
N SER A 132 -20.17 8.90 -5.08
CA SER A 132 -21.05 9.87 -5.78
C SER A 132 -20.29 10.59 -6.90
N CYS A 133 -21.05 10.99 -7.91
CA CYS A 133 -20.70 11.63 -9.17
C CYS A 133 -19.90 12.94 -9.05
N ASP A 134 -18.96 13.19 -9.99
CA ASP A 134 -18.89 14.48 -10.71
C ASP A 134 -17.86 14.50 -11.86
N ALA A 135 -18.34 14.63 -13.09
CA ALA A 135 -17.55 14.67 -14.32
C ALA A 135 -16.40 15.70 -14.26
N GLN A 136 -15.12 15.27 -14.39
CA GLN A 136 -14.01 16.10 -14.91
C GLN A 136 -12.67 15.33 -15.02
N LEU A 137 -12.25 15.14 -16.28
CA LEU A 137 -10.92 15.05 -16.95
C LEU A 137 -9.66 14.44 -16.29
N VAL A 138 -9.55 14.28 -14.96
CA VAL A 138 -8.47 13.52 -14.29
C VAL A 138 -9.00 12.98 -12.95
N ARG A 139 -9.20 11.67 -12.82
CA ARG A 139 -9.61 11.02 -11.56
C ARG A 139 -8.73 9.84 -11.19
N PRO A 140 -7.90 9.96 -10.12
CA PRO A 140 -7.21 8.85 -9.53
C PRO A 140 -8.04 8.11 -8.46
N ARG A 141 -7.95 6.79 -8.46
CA ARG A 141 -8.53 5.90 -7.45
C ARG A 141 -7.43 5.02 -6.85
N ALA A 142 -7.27 5.08 -5.52
CA ALA A 142 -6.32 4.23 -4.82
C ALA A 142 -6.88 2.81 -4.71
N LEU A 143 -6.06 1.83 -5.06
CA LEU A 143 -6.35 0.41 -4.84
C LEU A 143 -5.49 -0.10 -3.68
N THR A 144 -6.16 -0.72 -2.70
CA THR A 144 -5.52 -1.49 -1.63
C THR A 144 -5.61 -2.96 -1.99
N ARG A 145 -4.46 -3.62 -2.14
CA ARG A 145 -4.36 -5.06 -2.39
C ARG A 145 -4.22 -5.82 -1.09
#